data_AF-A0A7Y2A5X1-F1
#
_entry.id   AF-A0A7Y2A5X1-F1
#
_cell.length_a   1.000
_cell.length_b   1.000
_cell.length_c   1.000
_cell.angle_alpha   90.00
_cell.angle_beta   90.00
_cell.angle_gamma   90.00
#
_symmetry.space_group_name_H-M   'P 1'
#
loop_
_entity.id
_entity.type
_entity.pdbx_description
1 polymer ?
#
loop_
_entity_poly.entity_id
_entity_poly.type
_entity_poly.pdbx_seq_one_letter_code
_entity_poly.pdbx_strand_id
1 'polypeptide(L)'
;MWFLRPVKEFHAVGGAGNRLEFEGLVDSEGHPMGVIALEGDAAIGWCAVGPRARFDRMLRAPTLRGRDADEDESAWLIPCLFVAPDRRGDGIVAELLAGAIGLARERGAVAVEGFPR
;
A
#
# COMPACT_ATOMS: atom_id res chain seq x y z
N MET A 1 0.82 -5.12 -5.50
CA MET A 1 -0.44 -5.70 -6.04
C MET A 1 -1.01 -6.88 -5.25
N TRP A 2 -0.22 -7.68 -4.53
CA TRP A 2 -0.73 -8.87 -3.81
C TRP A 2 -1.99 -8.64 -2.93
N PHE A 3 -2.14 -7.47 -2.33
CA PHE A 3 -3.26 -7.13 -1.44
C PHE A 3 -4.50 -6.58 -2.15
N LEU A 4 -4.38 -6.21 -3.42
CA LEU A 4 -5.44 -5.55 -4.18
C LEU A 4 -6.46 -6.55 -4.75
N ARG A 5 -6.13 -7.84 -4.77
CA ARG A 5 -6.92 -8.89 -5.43
C ARG A 5 -6.70 -10.28 -4.83
N PRO A 6 -7.57 -11.26 -5.12
CA PRO A 6 -7.39 -12.64 -4.72
C PRO A 6 -6.07 -13.26 -5.20
N VAL A 7 -5.50 -14.16 -4.40
CA VAL A 7 -4.22 -14.84 -4.67
C VAL A 7 -4.24 -15.61 -5.99
N LYS A 8 -5.37 -16.27 -6.30
CA LYS A 8 -5.55 -17.02 -7.54
C LYS A 8 -5.37 -16.13 -8.78
N GLU A 9 -5.95 -14.93 -8.75
CA GLU A 9 -5.87 -13.97 -9.86
C GLU A 9 -4.47 -13.38 -9.99
N PHE A 10 -3.83 -13.02 -8.87
CA PHE A 10 -2.45 -12.55 -8.87
C PHE A 10 -1.49 -13.57 -9.51
N HIS A 11 -1.65 -14.86 -9.20
CA HIS A 11 -0.79 -15.90 -9.80
C HIS A 11 -1.12 -16.18 -11.27
N ALA A 12 -2.37 -16.04 -11.69
CA ALA A 12 -2.81 -16.35 -13.05
C ALA A 12 -2.12 -15.49 -14.12
N VAL A 13 -1.81 -14.22 -13.79
CA VAL A 13 -1.20 -13.25 -14.73
C VAL A 13 0.33 -13.21 -14.67
N GLY A 14 0.94 -13.87 -13.68
CA GLY A 14 2.39 -13.91 -13.50
C GLY A 14 3.05 -12.55 -13.24
N GLY A 15 4.38 -12.52 -13.13
CA GLY A 15 5.11 -11.28 -12.76
C GLY A 15 4.94 -10.14 -13.76
N ALA A 16 5.01 -10.44 -15.07
CA ALA A 16 4.86 -9.44 -16.13
C ALA A 16 3.42 -8.88 -16.21
N GLY A 17 2.41 -9.74 -16.10
CA GLY A 17 1.01 -9.30 -16.07
C GLY A 17 0.72 -8.44 -14.84
N ASN A 18 1.21 -8.86 -13.66
CA ASN A 18 1.10 -8.07 -12.44
C ASN A 18 1.84 -6.72 -12.52
N ARG A 19 2.85 -6.60 -13.37
CA ARG A 19 3.49 -5.30 -13.59
C ARG A 19 2.58 -4.39 -14.42
N LEU A 20 2.14 -4.87 -15.57
CA LEU A 20 1.31 -4.11 -16.51
C LEU A 20 0.00 -3.64 -15.86
N GLU A 21 -0.65 -4.50 -15.09
CA GLU A 21 -1.89 -4.13 -14.40
C GLU A 21 -1.64 -3.12 -13.27
N PHE A 22 -0.49 -3.19 -12.57
CA PHE A 22 -0.19 -2.20 -11.54
C PHE A 22 0.13 -0.84 -12.15
N GLU A 23 0.84 -0.82 -13.28
CA GLU A 23 1.04 0.40 -14.09
C GLU A 23 -0.31 0.98 -14.52
N GLY A 24 -1.23 0.15 -15.02
CA GLY A 24 -2.59 0.59 -15.37
C GLY A 24 -3.38 1.14 -14.18
N LEU A 25 -3.24 0.57 -12.97
CA LEU A 25 -3.85 1.12 -11.76
C LEU A 25 -3.26 2.49 -11.39
N VAL A 26 -1.95 2.66 -11.52
CA VAL A 26 -1.29 3.96 -11.27
C VAL A 26 -1.80 5.03 -12.23
N ASP A 27 -2.01 4.69 -13.51
CA ASP A 27 -2.48 5.63 -14.52
C ASP A 27 -3.98 5.96 -14.41
N SER A 28 -4.79 5.03 -13.87
CA SER A 28 -6.25 5.14 -13.88
C SER A 28 -6.87 5.54 -12.55
N GLU A 29 -6.20 5.31 -11.41
CA GLU A 29 -6.78 5.64 -10.11
C GLU A 29 -6.67 7.12 -9.75
N GLY A 30 -7.74 7.66 -9.14
CA GLY A 30 -7.77 9.02 -8.58
C GLY A 30 -6.97 9.20 -7.28
N HIS A 31 -6.44 8.11 -6.73
CA HIS A 31 -5.69 8.09 -5.47
C HIS A 31 -4.30 7.48 -5.68
N PRO A 32 -3.23 8.05 -5.08
CA PRO A 32 -1.90 7.45 -5.18
C PRO A 32 -1.85 6.03 -4.61
N MET A 33 -0.97 5.19 -5.17
CA MET A 33 -0.81 3.78 -4.76
C MET A 33 0.09 3.60 -3.54
N GLY A 34 0.84 4.64 -3.17
CA GLY A 34 1.83 4.59 -2.12
C GLY A 34 2.80 5.77 -2.17
N VAL A 35 3.88 5.66 -1.41
CA VAL A 35 5.00 6.60 -1.41
C VAL A 35 6.31 5.87 -1.70
N ILE A 36 7.23 6.58 -2.35
CA ILE A 36 8.58 6.09 -2.69
C ILE A 36 9.60 6.93 -1.92
N ALA A 37 10.57 6.27 -1.30
CA ALA A 37 11.76 6.94 -0.79
C ALA A 37 12.80 7.00 -1.91
N LEU A 38 13.27 8.21 -2.22
CA LEU A 38 14.28 8.48 -3.25
C LEU A 38 15.58 8.97 -2.60
N GLU A 39 16.71 8.53 -3.14
CA GLU A 39 18.01 9.15 -2.94
C GLU A 39 18.56 9.57 -4.30
N GLY A 40 18.51 10.87 -4.58
CA GLY A 40 18.64 11.38 -5.94
C GLY A 40 17.56 10.76 -6.84
N ASP A 41 17.99 10.11 -7.92
CA ASP A 41 17.09 9.44 -8.87
C ASP A 41 16.83 7.96 -8.52
N ALA A 42 17.42 7.44 -7.44
CA ALA A 42 17.32 6.04 -7.05
C ALA A 42 16.18 5.79 -6.05
N ALA A 43 15.27 4.86 -6.39
CA ALA A 43 14.26 4.37 -5.46
C ALA A 43 14.86 3.38 -4.45
N ILE A 44 14.91 3.78 -3.19
CA ILE A 44 15.51 3.01 -2.09
C ILE A 44 14.47 2.41 -1.13
N GLY A 45 13.20 2.80 -1.29
CA GLY A 45 12.10 2.26 -0.49
C GLY A 45 10.73 2.52 -1.07
N TRP A 46 9.76 1.72 -0.65
CA TRP A 46 8.36 1.77 -1.08
C TRP A 46 7.44 1.49 0.10
N CYS A 47 6.34 2.23 0.20
CA CYS A 47 5.28 1.98 1.15
C CYS A 47 3.93 2.07 0.43
N ALA A 48 3.21 0.95 0.37
CA ALA A 48 1.85 0.96 -0.19
C ALA A 48 0.93 1.61 0.84
N VAL A 49 0.07 2.54 0.39
CA VAL A 49 -0.92 3.18 1.25
C VAL A 49 -2.16 3.59 0.44
N GLY A 50 -3.34 3.46 1.03
CA GLY A 50 -4.62 3.79 0.36
C GLY A 50 -5.85 3.44 1.19
N PRO A 51 -7.06 3.75 0.71
CA PRO A 51 -8.32 3.37 1.36
C PRO A 51 -8.43 1.85 1.55
N ARG A 52 -9.04 1.41 2.66
CA ARG A 52 -9.35 -0.01 2.94
C ARG A 52 -10.05 -0.68 1.76
N ALA A 53 -11.02 0.01 1.15
CA ALA A 53 -11.82 -0.43 0.00
C ALA A 53 -10.96 -0.94 -1.18
N ARG A 54 -9.75 -0.40 -1.37
CA ARG A 54 -8.83 -0.80 -2.44
C ARG A 54 -8.24 -2.20 -2.23
N PHE A 55 -8.15 -2.66 -0.99
CA PHE A 55 -7.41 -3.86 -0.63
C PHE A 55 -8.35 -5.06 -0.42
N ASP A 56 -9.05 -5.51 -1.48
CA ASP A 56 -10.05 -6.60 -1.42
C ASP A 56 -9.56 -7.82 -0.64
N ARG A 57 -8.30 -8.22 -0.83
CA ARG A 57 -7.73 -9.36 -0.11
C ARG A 57 -7.61 -9.12 1.39
N MET A 58 -7.26 -7.90 1.80
CA MET A 58 -7.15 -7.53 3.21
C MET A 58 -8.52 -7.51 3.88
N LEU A 59 -9.54 -7.00 3.20
CA LEU A 59 -10.92 -6.95 3.72
C LEU A 59 -11.51 -8.34 4.00
N ARG A 60 -10.96 -9.39 3.39
CA ARG A 60 -11.31 -10.79 3.61
C ARG A 60 -10.43 -11.48 4.67
N ALA A 61 -9.35 -10.83 5.10
CA ALA A 61 -8.42 -11.39 6.08
C ALA A 61 -9.03 -11.39 7.50
N PRO A 62 -8.70 -12.39 8.35
CA PRO A 62 -9.18 -12.42 9.74
C PRO A 62 -8.84 -11.17 10.55
N THR A 63 -7.74 -10.50 10.22
CA THR A 63 -7.26 -9.28 10.89
C THR A 63 -8.25 -8.11 10.77
N LEU A 64 -9.07 -8.08 9.72
CA LEU A 64 -10.10 -7.06 9.47
C LEU A 64 -11.52 -7.60 9.66
N ARG A 65 -11.67 -8.76 10.32
CA ARG A 65 -12.99 -9.31 10.66
C ARG A 65 -13.63 -8.44 11.74
N GLY A 66 -14.88 -8.04 11.51
CA GLY A 66 -15.63 -7.20 12.46
C GLY A 66 -15.30 -5.71 12.40
N ARG A 67 -14.53 -5.28 11.39
CA ARG A 67 -14.41 -3.85 11.06
C ARG A 67 -15.78 -3.26 10.72
N ASP A 68 -15.91 -1.95 10.89
CA ASP A 68 -17.01 -1.20 10.31
C ASP A 68 -16.76 -1.01 8.80
N ALA A 69 -17.68 -1.51 7.98
CA ALA A 69 -17.57 -1.41 6.52
C ALA A 69 -17.87 0.01 6.02
N ASP A 70 -18.60 0.82 6.78
CA ASP A 70 -18.91 2.21 6.42
C ASP A 70 -17.66 3.10 6.45
N GLU A 71 -16.59 2.64 7.10
CA GLU A 71 -15.28 3.30 7.14
C GLU A 71 -14.34 2.90 5.99
N ASP A 72 -14.69 1.95 5.11
CA ASP A 72 -13.73 1.37 4.16
C ASP A 72 -13.16 2.39 3.15
N GLU A 73 -13.85 3.50 2.90
CA GLU A 73 -13.37 4.59 2.03
C GLU A 73 -12.50 5.62 2.78
N SER A 74 -12.71 5.79 4.09
CA SER A 74 -12.09 6.86 4.89
C SER A 74 -10.96 6.36 5.79
N ALA A 75 -10.98 5.09 6.19
CA ALA A 75 -9.87 4.44 6.87
C ALA A 75 -8.90 3.86 5.85
N TRP A 76 -7.62 4.15 6.02
CA TRP A 76 -6.55 3.77 5.08
C TRP A 76 -5.68 2.66 5.65
N LEU A 77 -5.10 1.83 4.78
CA LEU A 77 -4.21 0.74 5.14
C LEU A 77 -2.78 0.98 4.66
N ILE A 78 -1.82 0.55 5.47
CA ILE A 78 -0.42 0.32 5.08
C ILE A 78 -0.17 -1.21 5.12
N PRO A 79 -0.44 -1.94 4.03
CA PRO A 79 -0.32 -3.40 4.03
C PRO A 79 1.12 -3.90 3.81
N CYS A 80 1.98 -3.07 3.23
CA CYS A 80 3.39 -3.42 3.07
C CYS A 80 4.31 -2.20 2.97
N LEU A 81 5.55 -2.45 3.39
CA LEU A 81 6.68 -1.57 3.18
C LEU A 81 7.87 -2.41 2.73
N PHE A 82 8.74 -1.80 1.94
CA PHE A 82 9.98 -2.39 1.45
C PHE A 82 11.09 -1.34 1.53
N VAL A 83 12.26 -1.78 1.99
CA VAL A 83 13.50 -0.98 1.96
C VAL A 83 14.59 -1.84 1.33
N ALA A 84 15.36 -1.23 0.43
CA ALA A 84 16.49 -1.84 -0.24
C ALA A 84 17.43 -2.49 0.82
N PRO A 85 17.88 -3.75 0.64
CA PRO A 85 18.61 -4.49 1.68
C PRO A 85 19.84 -3.78 2.24
N ASP A 86 20.58 -3.08 1.39
CA ASP A 86 21.78 -2.29 1.67
C ASP A 86 21.50 -0.97 2.40
N ARG A 87 20.22 -0.59 2.53
CA ARG A 87 19.75 0.64 3.19
C ARG A 87 18.90 0.40 4.43
N ARG A 88 18.86 -0.85 4.90
CA ARG A 88 18.14 -1.20 6.13
C ARG A 88 18.94 -0.76 7.35
N GLY A 89 18.25 -0.27 8.37
CA GLY A 89 18.86 0.26 9.58
C GLY A 89 19.08 1.78 9.56
N ASP A 90 18.95 2.42 8.39
CA ASP A 90 19.20 3.85 8.19
C ASP A 90 17.99 4.76 8.51
N GLY A 91 16.97 4.24 9.21
CA GLY A 91 15.76 5.00 9.55
C GLY A 91 14.73 5.20 8.41
N ILE A 92 15.01 4.71 7.19
CA ILE A 92 14.12 4.89 6.01
C ILE A 92 12.68 4.41 6.24
N VAL A 93 12.48 3.37 7.06
CA VAL A 93 11.13 2.88 7.40
C VAL A 93 10.31 3.99 8.09
N ALA A 94 10.91 4.75 8.99
CA ALA A 94 10.23 5.84 9.68
C ALA A 94 9.84 6.96 8.70
N GLU A 95 10.74 7.33 7.79
CA GLU A 95 10.47 8.33 6.75
C GLU A 95 9.36 7.88 5.79
N LEU A 96 9.38 6.62 5.35
CA LEU A 96 8.32 6.04 4.52
C LEU A 96 6.96 6.05 5.23
N LEU A 97 6.92 5.72 6.52
CA LEU A 97 5.68 5.76 7.30
C LEU A 97 5.18 7.20 7.49
N ALA A 98 6.08 8.14 7.78
CA ALA A 98 5.74 9.55 7.89
C ALA A 98 5.15 10.09 6.59
N GLY A 99 5.78 9.79 5.44
CA GLY A 99 5.28 10.15 4.13
C GLY A 99 3.93 9.52 3.79
N ALA A 100 3.74 8.23 4.09
CA ALA A 100 2.48 7.53 3.87
C ALA A 100 1.32 8.11 4.72
N ILE A 101 1.59 8.42 5.99
CA ILE A 101 0.61 9.06 6.89
C ILE A 101 0.31 10.49 6.44
N GLY A 102 1.33 11.24 6.00
CA GLY A 102 1.17 12.57 5.43
C GLY A 102 0.23 12.55 4.23
N LEU A 103 0.48 11.67 3.27
CA LEU A 103 -0.38 11.45 2.11
C LEU A 103 -1.81 11.09 2.50
N ALA A 104 -1.99 10.14 3.42
CA ALA A 104 -3.32 9.73 3.87
C ALA A 104 -4.09 10.92 4.48
N ARG A 105 -3.42 11.73 5.31
CA ARG A 105 -4.01 12.94 5.90
C ARG A 105 -4.38 13.97 4.85
N GLU A 106 -3.52 14.24 3.87
CA GLU A 106 -3.79 15.16 2.76
C GLU A 106 -5.01 14.72 1.94
N ARG A 107 -5.27 13.41 1.88
CA ARG A 107 -6.42 12.81 1.19
C ARG A 107 -7.64 12.62 2.08
N GLY A 108 -7.63 13.14 3.32
CA GLY A 108 -8.78 13.14 4.21
C GLY A 108 -9.03 11.81 4.93
N ALA A 109 -8.01 10.94 5.02
CA ALA A 109 -8.14 9.71 5.80
C ALA A 109 -8.40 10.03 7.29
N VAL A 110 -9.37 9.33 7.89
CA VAL A 110 -9.72 9.49 9.31
C VAL A 110 -8.86 8.60 10.22
N ALA A 111 -8.30 7.53 9.65
CA ALA A 111 -7.42 6.59 10.32
C ALA A 111 -6.43 5.98 9.32
N VAL A 112 -5.29 5.52 9.84
CA VAL A 112 -4.31 4.73 9.08
C VAL A 112 -3.95 3.51 9.90
N GLU A 113 -4.09 2.33 9.31
CA GLU A 113 -3.85 1.05 9.97
C GLU A 113 -2.63 0.35 9.40
N GLY A 114 -1.73 -0.07 10.28
CA GLY A 114 -0.58 -0.91 9.95
C GLY A 114 -0.74 -2.29 10.56
N PHE A 115 -0.06 -3.28 9.96
CA PHE A 115 -0.09 -4.67 10.40
C PHE A 115 1.33 -5.16 10.74
N PRO A 116 1.94 -4.66 11.83
CA PRO A 116 3.24 -5.17 12.28
C PRO A 116 3.10 -6.65 12.67
N ARG A 117 4.16 -7.42 12.43
CA ARG A 117 4.29 -8.79 12.95
C ARG A 117 5.04 -8.80 14.27
#